data_AF-A0A257YA27-F1
#
_entry.id   AF-A0A257YA27-F1
#
_cell.length_a   1.000
_cell.length_b   1.000
_cell.length_c   1.000
_cell.angle_alpha   90.00
_cell.angle_beta   90.00
_cell.angle_gamma   90.00
#
_symmetry.space_group_name_H-M   'P 1'
#
loop_
_entity.id
_entity.type
_entity.pdbx_description
1 polymer ?
#
loop_
_entity_poly.entity_id
_entity_poly.type
_entity_poly.pdbx_seq_one_letter_code
_entity_poly.pdbx_strand_id
1 'polypeptide(L)'
;MRGRSAGLAVLILSIGALVARGPAPASAEDVVACFGKDAARSHDGGQGVRLDISNQTKSAVQVVWLDPAGKPAPFDPVASGATSSISSFAGHAWRVMRDGDCLCQFALEPGGTRVEITADGQCRSDRALGVGFEPTSSYAPTPIEGWSVLVSSRIDSATRTTMLRSLGELLRDAGERLPPGAVAALRPVRFWAEADDLTYPGAVYHGDADWLMAHGINPEKAGEIQFTPNITPWRAEQPAMILHELAHAFEARVIGRGDARLAAAFEAAVTSGAYDHVKHITGDYRRAYALTDPSEYFAELSEAYFSTNDFYPFNRAQLKAFDPQGFAVVDAFWKQAE
;
A
#
# COMPACT_ATOMS: atom_id res chain seq x y z
N MET A 1 -7.37 9.06 -87.15
CA MET A 1 -7.54 10.39 -86.52
C MET A 1 -7.85 10.18 -85.05
N ARG A 2 -6.95 10.67 -84.17
CA ARG A 2 -7.09 11.17 -82.77
C ARG A 2 -8.30 10.65 -81.95
N GLY A 3 -8.20 10.07 -80.75
CA GLY A 3 -7.14 9.96 -79.75
C GLY A 3 -7.60 10.52 -78.39
N ARG A 4 -7.34 9.75 -77.30
CA ARG A 4 -7.15 10.19 -75.88
C ARG A 4 -8.38 10.80 -75.16
N SER A 5 -8.57 10.78 -73.83
CA SER A 5 -7.86 10.27 -72.64
C SER A 5 -8.79 10.43 -71.43
N ALA A 6 -8.43 9.79 -70.33
CA ALA A 6 -8.97 9.93 -68.97
C ALA A 6 -9.18 11.37 -68.49
N GLY A 7 -10.23 11.59 -67.69
CA GLY A 7 -10.52 12.82 -66.97
C GLY A 7 -10.67 12.55 -65.48
N LEU A 8 -9.55 12.69 -64.77
CA LEU A 8 -9.44 12.73 -63.32
C LEU A 8 -9.96 14.10 -62.84
N ALA A 9 -11.02 14.14 -62.03
CA ALA A 9 -11.49 15.38 -61.41
C ALA A 9 -10.67 15.65 -60.15
N VAL A 10 -9.73 16.60 -60.27
CA VAL A 10 -8.99 17.22 -59.17
C VAL A 10 -9.91 18.26 -58.53
N LEU A 11 -10.30 18.06 -57.27
CA LEU A 11 -10.94 19.09 -56.46
C LEU A 11 -9.85 19.75 -55.59
N ILE A 12 -9.57 21.01 -55.89
CA ILE A 12 -8.79 21.91 -55.03
C ILE A 12 -9.74 22.41 -53.93
N LEU A 13 -9.38 22.21 -52.66
CA LEU A 13 -9.90 23.00 -51.54
C LEU A 13 -8.84 23.12 -50.44
N SER A 14 -8.26 24.31 -50.42
CA SER A 14 -7.82 25.13 -49.29
C SER A 14 -7.09 24.49 -48.10
N ILE A 15 -5.83 24.91 -47.99
CA ILE A 15 -4.97 24.83 -46.81
C ILE A 15 -5.63 25.57 -45.64
N GLY A 16 -6.03 24.82 -44.61
CA GLY A 16 -6.35 25.31 -43.27
C GLY A 16 -5.37 24.70 -42.28
N ALA A 17 -4.77 25.55 -41.45
CA ALA A 17 -3.62 25.24 -40.61
C ALA A 17 -3.86 24.16 -39.54
N LEU A 18 -2.75 23.49 -39.24
CA LEU A 18 -2.49 22.47 -38.24
C LEU A 18 -2.83 22.94 -36.80
N VAL A 19 -3.60 22.15 -36.06
CA VAL A 19 -3.47 22.04 -34.60
C VAL A 19 -3.43 20.56 -34.25
N ALA A 20 -2.25 20.08 -33.86
CA ALA A 20 -2.07 18.73 -33.35
C ALA A 20 -2.82 18.59 -32.02
N ARG A 21 -3.81 17.70 -31.97
CA ARG A 21 -4.42 17.25 -30.71
C ARG A 21 -3.44 16.29 -30.04
N GLY A 22 -2.88 16.70 -28.90
CA GLY A 22 -2.18 15.77 -28.00
C GLY A 22 -3.14 14.68 -27.47
N PRO A 23 -2.62 13.56 -26.96
CA PRO A 23 -3.46 12.53 -26.35
C PRO A 23 -4.22 13.12 -25.16
N ALA A 24 -5.52 12.82 -25.07
CA ALA A 24 -6.37 13.20 -23.95
C ALA A 24 -5.90 12.48 -22.66
N PRO A 25 -5.89 13.15 -21.50
CA PRO A 25 -5.67 12.46 -20.23
C PRO A 25 -6.83 11.49 -19.95
N ALA A 26 -6.48 10.32 -19.41
CA ALA A 26 -7.43 9.28 -19.02
C ALA A 26 -8.40 9.79 -17.93
N SER A 27 -9.67 9.45 -18.06
CA SER A 27 -10.76 9.79 -17.14
C SER A 27 -10.75 8.86 -15.92
N ALA A 28 -10.62 9.42 -14.72
CA ALA A 28 -10.82 8.75 -13.44
C ALA A 28 -12.27 8.94 -12.97
N GLU A 29 -13.21 8.15 -13.49
CA GLU A 29 -14.60 8.15 -13.02
C GLU A 29 -15.02 6.75 -12.59
N ASP A 30 -14.76 6.43 -11.33
CA ASP A 30 -15.56 5.49 -10.55
C ASP A 30 -15.94 6.17 -9.23
N VAL A 31 -17.26 6.25 -9.01
CA VAL A 31 -17.93 6.96 -7.91
C VAL A 31 -17.82 6.14 -6.61
N VAL A 32 -17.41 6.76 -5.51
CA VAL A 32 -17.47 6.14 -4.17
C VAL A 32 -18.92 6.13 -3.67
N ALA A 33 -19.59 4.98 -3.79
CA ALA A 33 -20.86 4.73 -3.09
C ALA A 33 -20.61 4.56 -1.59
N CYS A 34 -21.48 5.15 -0.76
CA CYS A 34 -21.26 5.16 0.68
C CYS A 34 -21.44 3.79 1.31
N PHE A 35 -20.46 3.38 2.13
CA PHE A 35 -20.49 2.12 2.84
C PHE A 35 -21.68 2.04 3.81
N GLY A 36 -22.17 0.82 4.05
CA GLY A 36 -23.16 0.51 5.08
C GLY A 36 -22.67 0.90 6.48
N LYS A 37 -23.54 0.79 7.49
CA LYS A 37 -23.44 1.36 8.85
C LYS A 37 -22.12 1.21 9.64
N ASP A 38 -21.14 0.46 9.14
CA ASP A 38 -19.78 0.32 9.67
C ASP A 38 -18.75 1.26 8.98
N ALA A 39 -19.23 2.21 8.18
CA ALA A 39 -18.50 3.17 7.35
C ALA A 39 -17.72 4.26 8.13
N ALA A 40 -16.44 4.43 7.78
CA ALA A 40 -15.45 5.48 8.12
C ALA A 40 -15.66 6.31 9.40
N ARG A 41 -14.61 6.41 10.21
CA ARG A 41 -14.57 7.19 11.45
C ARG A 41 -13.43 8.18 11.38
N SER A 42 -13.56 9.33 12.06
CA SER A 42 -12.42 10.24 12.15
C SER A 42 -11.39 9.72 13.14
N HIS A 43 -10.12 9.90 12.82
CA HIS A 43 -9.04 9.56 13.73
C HIS A 43 -8.40 10.85 14.25
N ASP A 44 -8.13 10.90 15.55
CA ASP A 44 -7.39 12.00 16.17
C ASP A 44 -5.88 11.82 15.89
N GLY A 45 -5.20 12.91 15.53
CA GLY A 45 -3.72 12.93 15.47
C GLY A 45 -3.08 13.58 14.24
N GLY A 46 -3.87 14.10 13.30
CA GLY A 46 -3.34 14.67 12.05
C GLY A 46 -2.89 16.13 12.12
N GLN A 47 -2.09 16.53 11.12
CA GLN A 47 -1.84 17.94 10.79
C GLN A 47 -3.18 18.66 10.52
N GLY A 48 -3.29 19.93 10.94
CA GLY A 48 -4.42 20.79 10.55
C GLY A 48 -4.44 21.02 9.04
N VAL A 49 -5.56 20.71 8.39
CA VAL A 49 -5.75 20.78 6.94
C VAL A 49 -7.08 21.47 6.59
N ARG A 50 -7.29 21.72 5.29
CA ARG A 50 -8.51 22.33 4.76
C ARG A 50 -9.25 21.35 3.86
N LEU A 51 -10.57 21.32 4.02
CA LEU A 51 -11.51 20.66 3.13
C LEU A 51 -12.29 21.73 2.35
N ASP A 52 -12.15 21.76 1.03
CA ASP A 52 -12.92 22.66 0.15
C ASP A 52 -14.00 21.85 -0.58
N ILE A 53 -15.28 22.17 -0.38
CA ILE A 53 -16.41 21.47 -1.01
C ILE A 53 -17.15 22.42 -1.95
N SER A 54 -17.22 22.09 -3.23
CA SER A 54 -17.98 22.80 -4.26
C SER A 54 -19.22 22.00 -4.66
N ASN A 55 -20.41 22.61 -4.66
CA ASN A 55 -21.66 21.95 -4.99
C ASN A 55 -22.24 22.48 -6.31
N GLN A 56 -22.22 21.68 -7.37
CA GLN A 56 -22.83 21.98 -8.67
C GLN A 56 -24.21 21.34 -8.87
N THR A 57 -24.73 20.64 -7.87
CA THR A 57 -26.09 20.09 -7.94
C THR A 57 -27.13 21.20 -7.88
N LYS A 58 -28.39 20.89 -8.19
CA LYS A 58 -29.53 21.83 -8.15
C LYS A 58 -30.10 22.05 -6.75
N SER A 59 -29.62 21.31 -5.74
CA SER A 59 -30.08 21.39 -4.36
C SER A 59 -28.90 21.57 -3.41
N ALA A 60 -29.17 21.93 -2.16
CA ALA A 60 -28.13 21.97 -1.15
C ALA A 60 -27.65 20.54 -0.83
N VAL A 61 -26.37 20.39 -0.51
CA VAL A 61 -25.81 19.15 0.01
C VAL A 61 -25.45 19.32 1.48
N GLN A 62 -25.74 18.31 2.28
CA GLN A 62 -25.43 18.27 3.70
C GLN A 62 -24.04 17.68 3.88
N VAL A 63 -23.15 18.42 4.56
CA VAL A 63 -21.80 17.95 4.91
C VAL A 63 -21.85 17.39 6.33
N VAL A 64 -21.26 16.22 6.54
CA VAL A 64 -21.32 15.50 7.81
C VAL A 64 -19.92 15.04 8.17
N TRP A 65 -19.44 15.44 9.34
CA TRP A 65 -18.25 14.87 9.94
C TRP A 65 -18.63 13.56 10.64
N LEU A 66 -17.80 12.53 10.54
CA LEU A 66 -18.00 11.27 11.27
C LEU A 66 -17.00 11.24 12.42
N ASP A 67 -17.45 11.29 13.67
CA ASP A 67 -16.54 11.32 14.82
C ASP A 67 -15.72 10.01 14.98
N PRO A 68 -14.80 9.90 15.95
CA PRO A 68 -14.04 8.66 16.17
C PRO A 68 -14.87 7.43 16.53
N ALA A 69 -16.11 7.61 17.02
CA ALA A 69 -17.06 6.52 17.21
C ALA A 69 -17.88 6.23 15.95
N GLY A 70 -17.65 6.94 14.84
CA GLY A 70 -18.41 6.86 13.59
C GLY A 70 -19.78 7.55 13.67
N LYS A 71 -20.03 8.34 14.73
CA LYS A 71 -21.29 9.04 14.90
C LYS A 71 -21.31 10.28 14.00
N PRO A 72 -22.40 10.49 13.22
CA PRO A 72 -22.51 11.65 12.36
C PRO A 72 -22.71 12.93 13.15
N ALA A 73 -21.93 13.94 12.82
CA ALA A 73 -22.00 15.31 13.29
C ALA A 73 -22.20 16.25 12.08
N PRO A 74 -23.44 16.70 11.81
CA PRO A 74 -23.73 17.56 10.67
C PRO A 74 -23.07 18.94 10.78
N PHE A 75 -22.59 19.45 9.65
CA PHE A 75 -22.08 20.82 9.45
C PHE A 75 -23.08 21.67 8.65
N ASP A 76 -22.76 22.94 8.40
CA ASP A 76 -23.60 23.78 7.56
C ASP A 76 -23.72 23.21 6.13
N PRO A 77 -24.92 23.15 5.54
CA PRO A 77 -25.10 22.70 4.17
C PRO A 77 -24.39 23.60 3.16
N VAL A 78 -23.90 23.02 2.06
CA VAL A 78 -23.35 23.77 0.93
C VAL A 78 -24.48 24.00 -0.08
N ALA A 79 -24.88 25.25 -0.26
CA ALA A 79 -25.93 25.64 -1.19
C ALA A 79 -25.58 25.27 -2.65
N SER A 80 -26.60 25.16 -3.50
CA SER A 80 -26.42 24.96 -4.95
C SER A 80 -25.58 26.09 -5.54
N GLY A 81 -24.54 25.72 -6.30
CA GLY A 81 -23.59 26.65 -6.92
C GLY A 81 -22.56 27.27 -5.95
N ALA A 82 -22.55 26.86 -4.68
CA ALA A 82 -21.66 27.42 -3.68
C ALA A 82 -20.44 26.53 -3.40
N THR A 83 -19.41 27.15 -2.83
CA THR A 83 -18.23 26.48 -2.28
C THR A 83 -18.10 26.81 -0.80
N SER A 84 -17.80 25.80 0.03
CA SER A 84 -17.51 25.95 1.45
C SER A 84 -16.09 25.45 1.76
N SER A 85 -15.42 26.10 2.72
CA SER A 85 -14.10 25.70 3.19
C SER A 85 -14.15 25.40 4.68
N ILE A 86 -13.76 24.19 5.06
CA ILE A 86 -13.85 23.66 6.43
C ILE A 86 -12.43 23.39 6.93
N SER A 87 -12.08 23.93 8.10
CA SER A 87 -10.86 23.56 8.82
C SER A 87 -11.09 22.25 9.58
N SER A 88 -10.16 21.31 9.41
CA SER A 88 -10.25 19.96 9.96
C SER A 88 -8.83 19.39 10.12
N PHE A 89 -8.69 18.12 10.49
CA PHE A 89 -7.40 17.43 10.56
C PHE A 89 -7.31 16.32 9.52
N ALA A 90 -6.09 16.01 9.08
CA ALA A 90 -5.84 14.82 8.26
C ALA A 90 -6.31 13.56 9.01
N GLY A 91 -6.91 12.61 8.30
CA GLY A 91 -7.57 11.43 8.88
C GLY A 91 -9.01 11.65 9.35
N HIS A 92 -9.54 12.88 9.32
CA HIS A 92 -10.96 13.10 9.57
C HIS A 92 -11.81 12.56 8.43
N ALA A 93 -12.82 11.75 8.77
CA ALA A 93 -13.79 11.20 7.85
C ALA A 93 -15.00 12.14 7.68
N TRP A 94 -15.39 12.34 6.44
CA TRP A 94 -16.46 13.23 6.02
C TRP A 94 -17.40 12.52 5.06
N ARG A 95 -18.65 12.95 5.07
CA ARG A 95 -19.72 12.44 4.23
C ARG A 95 -20.52 13.59 3.64
N VAL A 96 -20.89 13.46 2.38
CA VAL A 96 -21.78 14.40 1.69
C VAL A 96 -23.09 13.70 1.38
N MET A 97 -24.19 14.30 1.82
CA MET A 97 -25.54 13.76 1.71
C MET A 97 -26.42 14.71 0.89
N ARG A 98 -27.41 14.15 0.18
CA ARG A 98 -28.47 14.89 -0.50
C ARG A 98 -29.77 14.13 -0.35
N ASP A 99 -30.80 14.78 0.17
CA ASP A 99 -32.15 14.20 0.34
C ASP A 99 -32.19 12.85 1.11
N GLY A 100 -31.24 12.66 2.03
CA GLY A 100 -31.09 11.42 2.81
C GLY A 100 -30.21 10.36 2.15
N ASP A 101 -29.91 10.51 0.86
CA ASP A 101 -28.96 9.68 0.13
C ASP A 101 -27.53 10.17 0.33
N CYS A 102 -26.61 9.23 0.41
CA CYS A 102 -25.21 9.54 0.53
C CYS A 102 -24.57 9.61 -0.87
N LEU A 103 -24.00 10.77 -1.20
CA LEU A 103 -23.34 11.01 -2.48
C LEU A 103 -21.90 10.50 -2.49
N CYS A 104 -21.19 10.74 -1.38
CA CYS A 104 -19.86 10.21 -1.17
C CYS A 104 -19.45 10.31 0.30
N GLN A 105 -18.40 9.56 0.62
CA GLN A 105 -17.68 9.63 1.87
C GLN A 105 -16.18 9.71 1.53
N PHE A 106 -15.35 10.28 2.40
CA PHE A 106 -13.90 10.40 2.20
C PHE A 106 -13.18 10.74 3.52
N ALA A 107 -11.88 10.52 3.58
CA ALA A 107 -11.01 11.02 4.65
C ALA A 107 -10.14 12.17 4.12
N LEU A 108 -9.67 13.05 5.01
CA LEU A 108 -8.76 14.13 4.62
C LEU A 108 -7.31 13.68 4.60
N GLU A 109 -6.61 14.06 3.54
CA GLU A 109 -5.18 13.75 3.36
C GLU A 109 -4.27 14.87 3.90
N PRO A 110 -3.00 14.56 4.24
CA PRO A 110 -1.99 15.57 4.54
C PRO A 110 -1.83 16.56 3.37
N GLY A 111 -2.18 17.83 3.59
CA GLY A 111 -2.19 18.88 2.57
C GLY A 111 -3.59 19.36 2.14
N GLY A 112 -4.65 18.77 2.69
CA GLY A 112 -6.04 19.14 2.41
C GLY A 112 -6.61 18.46 1.17
N THR A 113 -7.91 18.64 0.99
CA THR A 113 -8.71 17.96 -0.03
C THR A 113 -9.73 18.93 -0.61
N ARG A 114 -9.86 18.96 -1.95
CA ARG A 114 -10.98 19.62 -2.62
C ARG A 114 -11.94 18.56 -3.16
N VAL A 115 -13.21 18.72 -2.88
CA VAL A 115 -14.31 17.89 -3.37
C VAL A 115 -15.27 18.73 -4.20
N GLU A 116 -15.57 18.27 -5.40
CA GLU A 116 -16.59 18.83 -6.28
C GLU A 116 -17.74 17.83 -6.39
N ILE A 117 -18.94 18.22 -6.00
CA ILE A 117 -20.16 17.49 -6.31
C ILE A 117 -20.66 18.00 -7.65
N THR A 118 -20.56 17.19 -8.68
CA THR A 118 -20.96 17.51 -10.05
C THR A 118 -22.48 17.64 -10.17
N ALA A 119 -22.95 18.21 -11.29
CA ALA A 119 -24.39 18.44 -11.52
C ALA A 119 -25.25 17.16 -11.47
N ASP A 120 -24.68 16.01 -11.85
CA ASP A 120 -25.30 14.68 -11.78
C ASP A 120 -25.17 14.01 -10.41
N GLY A 121 -24.49 14.65 -9.45
CA GLY A 121 -24.37 14.19 -8.07
C GLY A 121 -23.21 13.25 -7.79
N GLN A 122 -22.24 13.16 -8.71
CA GLN A 122 -20.98 12.44 -8.46
C GLN A 122 -20.01 13.33 -7.68
N CYS A 123 -19.20 12.74 -6.81
CA CYS A 123 -18.11 13.45 -6.16
C CYS A 123 -16.81 13.25 -6.94
N ARG A 124 -16.14 14.35 -7.24
CA ARG A 124 -14.78 14.39 -7.80
C ARG A 124 -13.85 15.11 -6.84
N SER A 125 -12.56 14.89 -6.97
CA SER A 125 -11.57 15.59 -6.16
C SER A 125 -10.27 15.86 -6.90
N ASP A 126 -9.49 16.77 -6.33
CA ASP A 126 -8.12 17.04 -6.76
C ASP A 126 -7.10 15.97 -6.28
N ARG A 127 -7.51 15.10 -5.37
CA ARG A 127 -6.74 13.94 -4.86
C ARG A 127 -7.69 12.76 -4.76
N ALA A 128 -7.36 11.63 -5.40
CA ALA A 128 -8.23 10.44 -5.46
C ALA A 128 -8.98 10.23 -4.13
N LEU A 129 -10.31 10.45 -4.12
CA LEU A 129 -11.12 10.29 -2.91
C LEU A 129 -11.25 8.80 -2.62
N GLY A 130 -10.31 8.25 -1.87
CA GLY A 130 -10.46 6.94 -1.29
C GLY A 130 -11.06 7.08 0.11
N VAL A 131 -12.33 6.77 0.27
CA VAL A 131 -12.63 5.76 1.31
C VAL A 131 -13.18 4.58 0.57
N GLY A 132 -12.61 3.42 0.85
CA GLY A 132 -12.75 2.23 0.05
C GLY A 132 -11.37 1.76 -0.35
N PHE A 133 -10.71 1.05 0.57
CA PHE A 133 -9.78 0.04 0.14
C PHE A 133 -10.50 -0.94 -0.80
N GLU A 134 -9.77 -1.55 -1.74
CA GLU A 134 -10.34 -2.63 -2.53
C GLU A 134 -10.88 -3.72 -1.57
N PRO A 135 -12.17 -4.08 -1.64
CA PRO A 135 -12.71 -5.11 -0.76
C PRO A 135 -12.10 -6.45 -1.14
N THR A 136 -11.98 -7.36 -0.17
CA THR A 136 -11.42 -8.70 -0.37
C THR A 136 -12.10 -9.47 -1.49
N SER A 137 -13.41 -9.24 -1.71
CA SER A 137 -14.20 -9.83 -2.79
C SER A 137 -13.73 -9.45 -4.20
N SER A 138 -12.96 -8.38 -4.35
CA SER A 138 -12.37 -7.96 -5.62
C SER A 138 -11.01 -8.62 -5.90
N TYR A 139 -10.51 -9.44 -4.96
CA TYR A 139 -9.29 -10.22 -5.13
C TYR A 139 -9.61 -11.67 -5.49
N ALA A 140 -8.93 -12.18 -6.52
CA ALA A 140 -9.04 -13.56 -6.93
C ALA A 140 -7.98 -14.42 -6.20
N PRO A 141 -8.37 -15.49 -5.47
CA PRO A 141 -7.41 -16.37 -4.84
C PRO A 141 -6.66 -17.20 -5.89
N THR A 142 -5.33 -17.22 -5.77
CA THR A 142 -4.41 -17.94 -6.64
C THR A 142 -3.37 -18.67 -5.78
N PRO A 143 -3.26 -20.01 -5.84
CA PRO A 143 -2.24 -20.74 -5.09
C PRO A 143 -0.86 -20.58 -5.74
N ILE A 144 0.15 -20.23 -4.95
CA ILE A 144 1.56 -20.08 -5.40
C ILE A 144 2.49 -20.69 -4.36
N GLU A 145 3.30 -21.69 -4.76
CA GLU A 145 4.27 -22.38 -3.89
C GLU A 145 3.67 -22.90 -2.55
N GLY A 146 2.35 -23.16 -2.53
CA GLY A 146 1.58 -23.59 -1.36
C GLY A 146 0.96 -22.45 -0.53
N TRP A 147 1.25 -21.18 -0.81
CA TRP A 147 0.58 -20.04 -0.20
C TRP A 147 -0.66 -19.60 -0.97
N SER A 148 -1.60 -18.97 -0.27
CA SER A 148 -2.78 -18.33 -0.87
C SER A 148 -2.47 -16.88 -1.22
N VAL A 149 -2.53 -16.55 -2.52
CA VAL A 149 -2.27 -15.20 -3.02
C VAL A 149 -3.58 -14.59 -3.53
N LEU A 150 -4.03 -13.52 -2.89
CA LEU A 150 -5.19 -12.74 -3.27
C LEU A 150 -4.76 -11.69 -4.30
N VAL A 151 -5.23 -11.81 -5.54
CA VAL A 151 -4.79 -10.96 -6.66
C VAL A 151 -5.87 -9.95 -7.01
N SER A 152 -5.57 -8.65 -6.87
CA SER A 152 -6.50 -7.58 -7.23
C SER A 152 -7.00 -7.73 -8.68
N SER A 153 -8.30 -7.49 -8.85
CA SER A 153 -8.95 -7.48 -10.17
C SER A 153 -8.44 -6.37 -11.08
N ARG A 154 -7.83 -5.32 -10.50
CA ARG A 154 -7.32 -4.14 -11.21
C ARG A 154 -6.00 -4.41 -11.93
N ILE A 155 -5.30 -5.50 -11.60
CA ILE A 155 -4.01 -5.84 -12.20
C ILE A 155 -4.21 -6.41 -13.60
N ASP A 156 -3.64 -5.75 -14.60
CA ASP A 156 -3.64 -6.21 -15.98
C ASP A 156 -2.89 -7.56 -16.13
N SER A 157 -3.21 -8.30 -17.19
CA SER A 157 -2.72 -9.66 -17.39
C SER A 157 -1.19 -9.76 -17.50
N ALA A 158 -0.54 -8.78 -18.13
CA ALA A 158 0.91 -8.80 -18.33
C ALA A 158 1.64 -8.54 -17.00
N THR A 159 1.21 -7.51 -16.27
CA THR A 159 1.73 -7.18 -14.94
C THR A 159 1.52 -8.34 -13.96
N ARG A 160 0.30 -8.88 -13.93
CA ARG A 160 -0.05 -10.05 -13.11
C ARG A 160 0.89 -11.22 -13.36
N THR A 161 1.10 -11.57 -14.63
CA THR A 161 1.94 -12.73 -14.99
C THR A 161 3.38 -12.56 -14.50
N THR A 162 3.96 -11.38 -14.68
CA THR A 162 5.35 -11.10 -14.26
C THR A 162 5.47 -11.07 -12.75
N MET A 163 4.57 -10.34 -12.09
CA MET A 163 4.56 -10.16 -10.65
C MET A 163 4.37 -11.50 -9.90
N LEU A 164 3.42 -12.35 -10.32
CA LEU A 164 3.19 -13.65 -9.69
C LEU A 164 4.34 -14.64 -9.94
N ARG A 165 5.03 -14.55 -11.09
CA ARG A 165 6.24 -15.32 -11.33
C ARG A 165 7.35 -14.92 -10.36
N SER A 166 7.61 -13.62 -10.20
CA SER A 166 8.61 -13.11 -9.26
C SER A 166 8.30 -13.50 -7.82
N LEU A 167 7.04 -13.38 -7.40
CA LEU A 167 6.62 -13.85 -6.08
C LEU A 167 6.87 -15.36 -5.92
N GLY A 168 6.51 -16.18 -6.92
CA GLY A 168 6.73 -17.62 -6.85
C GLY A 168 8.21 -18.01 -6.70
N GLU A 169 9.12 -17.32 -7.38
CA GLU A 169 10.57 -17.53 -7.19
C GLU A 169 11.02 -17.19 -5.77
N LEU A 170 10.55 -16.07 -5.21
CA LEU A 170 10.92 -15.61 -3.87
C LEU A 170 10.32 -16.50 -2.77
N LEU A 171 9.07 -16.93 -2.92
CA LEU A 171 8.41 -17.87 -2.01
C LEU A 171 9.08 -19.24 -2.02
N ARG A 172 9.52 -19.72 -3.18
CA ARG A 172 10.27 -20.97 -3.28
C ARG A 172 11.60 -20.86 -2.55
N ASP A 173 12.37 -19.82 -2.81
CA ASP A 173 13.67 -19.57 -2.14
C ASP A 173 13.50 -19.46 -0.61
N ALA A 174 12.50 -18.71 -0.14
CA ALA A 174 12.19 -18.63 1.30
C ALA A 174 11.78 -19.99 1.89
N GLY A 175 10.91 -20.73 1.19
CA GLY A 175 10.43 -22.05 1.63
C GLY A 175 11.53 -23.13 1.69
N GLU A 176 12.56 -23.02 0.84
CA GLU A 176 13.73 -23.91 0.86
C GLU A 176 14.73 -23.59 1.98
N ARG A 177 14.77 -22.32 2.43
CA ARG A 177 15.71 -21.85 3.46
C ARG A 177 15.18 -21.97 4.88
N LEU A 178 13.88 -21.76 5.08
CA LEU A 178 13.25 -21.74 6.40
C LEU A 178 13.05 -23.16 6.95
N PRO A 179 13.06 -23.34 8.30
CA PRO A 179 12.75 -24.63 8.91
C PRO A 179 11.36 -25.15 8.50
N PRO A 180 11.17 -26.48 8.29
CA PRO A 180 9.89 -27.02 7.85
C PRO A 180 8.72 -26.70 8.78
N GLY A 181 8.93 -26.71 10.10
CA GLY A 181 7.89 -26.32 11.07
C GLY A 181 7.54 -24.83 10.97
N ALA A 182 8.52 -23.97 10.70
CA ALA A 182 8.28 -22.54 10.47
C ALA A 182 7.47 -22.32 9.18
N VAL A 183 7.83 -23.01 8.10
CA VAL A 183 7.08 -22.98 6.84
C VAL A 183 5.63 -23.45 7.05
N ALA A 184 5.42 -24.49 7.86
CA ALA A 184 4.09 -24.97 8.21
C ALA A 184 3.29 -23.93 9.01
N ALA A 185 3.91 -23.27 10.00
CA ALA A 185 3.28 -22.23 10.82
C ALA A 185 2.94 -20.96 10.02
N LEU A 186 3.73 -20.65 8.99
CA LEU A 186 3.57 -19.48 8.11
C LEU A 186 2.65 -19.74 6.91
N ARG A 187 2.35 -21.01 6.60
CA ARG A 187 1.48 -21.39 5.48
C ARG A 187 0.10 -20.70 5.47
N PRO A 188 -0.55 -20.44 6.63
CA PRO A 188 -1.83 -19.73 6.66
C PRO A 188 -1.75 -18.23 6.34
N VAL A 189 -0.56 -17.63 6.31
CA VAL A 189 -0.38 -16.21 5.97
C VAL A 189 -0.71 -16.02 4.49
N ARG A 190 -1.65 -15.12 4.20
CA ARG A 190 -2.03 -14.78 2.83
C ARG A 190 -1.12 -13.68 2.28
N PHE A 191 -0.96 -13.67 0.96
CA PHE A 191 -0.28 -12.60 0.23
C PHE A 191 -1.31 -11.80 -0.58
N TRP A 192 -1.22 -10.48 -0.59
CA TRP A 192 -2.11 -9.58 -1.33
C TRP A 192 -1.34 -8.88 -2.44
N ALA A 193 -1.73 -9.17 -3.67
CA ALA A 193 -1.16 -8.55 -4.85
C ALA A 193 -1.98 -7.30 -5.19
N GLU A 194 -1.37 -6.13 -5.05
CA GLU A 194 -1.98 -4.84 -5.35
C GLU A 194 -1.66 -4.39 -6.78
N ALA A 195 -2.57 -3.63 -7.39
CA ALA A 195 -2.33 -3.02 -8.70
C ALA A 195 -1.42 -1.79 -8.60
N ASP A 196 -1.77 -0.89 -7.69
CA ASP A 196 -1.05 0.34 -7.45
C ASP A 196 -0.99 0.54 -5.93
N ASP A 197 0.22 0.63 -5.39
CA ASP A 197 0.44 1.08 -4.03
C ASP A 197 1.67 1.98 -4.02
N LEU A 198 1.41 3.28 -3.87
CA LEU A 198 2.42 4.33 -3.82
C LEU A 198 3.01 4.48 -2.41
N THR A 199 2.48 3.76 -1.43
CA THR A 199 2.88 3.85 -0.01
C THR A 199 3.95 2.82 0.32
N TYR A 200 3.83 1.60 -0.21
CA TYR A 200 4.77 0.50 0.06
C TYR A 200 5.38 -0.04 -1.23
N PRO A 201 6.50 0.52 -1.68
CA PRO A 201 7.17 0.01 -2.86
C PRO A 201 7.84 -1.32 -2.50
N GLY A 202 7.36 -2.44 -3.07
CA GLY A 202 7.86 -3.78 -2.77
C GLY A 202 6.83 -4.67 -2.08
N ALA A 203 7.14 -5.15 -0.87
CA ALA A 203 6.28 -5.94 0.00
C ALA A 203 6.25 -5.36 1.42
N VAL A 204 5.22 -5.71 2.20
CA VAL A 204 5.03 -5.27 3.58
C VAL A 204 4.12 -6.22 4.36
N TYR A 205 4.48 -6.54 5.60
CA TYR A 205 3.64 -7.22 6.57
C TYR A 205 2.79 -6.19 7.34
N HIS A 206 1.49 -6.43 7.42
CA HIS A 206 0.58 -5.54 8.13
C HIS A 206 0.21 -6.10 9.51
N GLY A 207 0.62 -5.42 10.58
CA GLY A 207 0.40 -5.91 11.96
C GLY A 207 -0.88 -5.46 12.64
N ASP A 208 -1.52 -4.38 12.18
CA ASP A 208 -2.56 -3.67 12.93
C ASP A 208 -3.75 -3.29 12.04
N ALA A 209 -4.90 -3.91 12.29
CA ALA A 209 -6.14 -3.67 11.54
C ALA A 209 -6.69 -2.25 11.72
N ASP A 210 -6.54 -1.67 12.92
CA ASP A 210 -7.01 -0.32 13.21
C ASP A 210 -6.13 0.70 12.49
N TRP A 211 -4.81 0.48 12.47
CA TRP A 211 -3.89 1.29 11.69
C TRP A 211 -4.20 1.21 10.19
N LEU A 212 -4.42 0.02 9.64
CA LEU A 212 -4.77 -0.16 8.23
C LEU A 212 -6.06 0.59 7.88
N MET A 213 -7.09 0.42 8.70
CA MET A 213 -8.37 1.10 8.52
C MET A 213 -8.21 2.62 8.57
N ALA A 214 -7.42 3.14 9.52
CA ALA A 214 -7.14 4.57 9.67
C ALA A 214 -6.37 5.17 8.49
N HIS A 215 -5.64 4.36 7.73
CA HIS A 215 -4.85 4.76 6.56
C HIS A 215 -5.50 4.36 5.23
N GLY A 216 -6.79 3.99 5.23
CA GLY A 216 -7.53 3.67 4.01
C GLY A 216 -7.12 2.35 3.34
N ILE A 217 -6.48 1.45 4.08
CA ILE A 217 -6.05 0.12 3.64
C ILE A 217 -7.02 -0.95 4.18
N ASN A 218 -7.20 -2.05 3.45
CA ASN A 218 -8.13 -3.12 3.83
C ASN A 218 -7.70 -3.76 5.17
N PRO A 219 -8.49 -3.64 6.25
CA PRO A 219 -8.12 -4.16 7.57
C PRO A 219 -8.05 -5.69 7.61
N GLU A 220 -8.65 -6.40 6.64
CA GLU A 220 -8.50 -7.86 6.52
C GLU A 220 -7.08 -8.30 6.14
N LYS A 221 -6.20 -7.35 5.79
CA LYS A 221 -4.77 -7.60 5.58
C LYS A 221 -3.98 -7.71 6.88
N ALA A 222 -4.58 -7.39 8.03
CA ALA A 222 -3.90 -7.52 9.31
C ALA A 222 -3.49 -8.97 9.57
N GLY A 223 -2.21 -9.16 9.90
CA GLY A 223 -1.57 -10.46 10.03
C GLY A 223 -1.05 -11.06 8.72
N GLU A 224 -1.08 -10.30 7.63
CA GLU A 224 -0.84 -10.79 6.25
C GLU A 224 0.15 -9.90 5.51
N ILE A 225 0.57 -10.36 4.33
CA ILE A 225 1.64 -9.70 3.55
C ILE A 225 1.03 -9.09 2.30
N GLN A 226 1.35 -7.84 2.02
CA GLN A 226 1.01 -7.14 0.78
C GLN A 226 2.24 -7.01 -0.09
N PHE A 227 2.07 -7.04 -1.41
CA PHE A 227 3.14 -6.78 -2.37
C PHE A 227 2.60 -6.16 -3.67
N THR A 228 3.50 -5.52 -4.40
CA THR A 228 3.20 -4.69 -5.57
C THR A 228 3.95 -5.19 -6.82
N PRO A 229 3.65 -4.67 -8.02
CA PRO A 229 4.41 -4.99 -9.22
C PRO A 229 5.90 -4.66 -9.13
N ASN A 230 6.28 -3.74 -8.23
CA ASN A 230 7.67 -3.35 -8.02
C ASN A 230 8.50 -4.43 -7.28
N ILE A 231 7.91 -5.56 -6.87
CA ILE A 231 8.65 -6.70 -6.29
C ILE A 231 9.82 -7.17 -7.16
N THR A 232 9.70 -7.06 -8.50
CA THR A 232 10.76 -7.48 -9.42
C THR A 232 11.98 -6.56 -9.36
N PRO A 233 11.88 -5.23 -9.55
CA PRO A 233 13.03 -4.34 -9.39
C PRO A 233 13.56 -4.29 -7.94
N TRP A 234 12.69 -4.35 -6.92
CA TRP A 234 13.12 -4.32 -5.51
C TRP A 234 14.02 -5.47 -5.10
N ARG A 235 13.90 -6.63 -5.76
CA ARG A 235 14.79 -7.78 -5.51
C ARG A 235 16.27 -7.46 -5.67
N ALA A 236 16.63 -6.45 -6.46
CA ALA A 236 18.02 -6.02 -6.59
C ALA A 236 18.53 -5.22 -5.37
N GLU A 237 17.62 -4.55 -4.65
CA GLU A 237 17.93 -3.76 -3.47
C GLU A 237 17.77 -4.59 -2.18
N GLN A 238 16.76 -5.45 -2.10
CA GLN A 238 16.52 -6.34 -0.96
C GLN A 238 16.22 -7.77 -1.44
N PRO A 239 17.27 -8.61 -1.64
CA PRO A 239 17.11 -9.94 -2.24
C PRO A 239 16.22 -10.90 -1.45
N ALA A 240 16.14 -10.71 -0.12
CA ALA A 240 15.38 -11.55 0.79
C ALA A 240 14.09 -10.89 1.33
N MET A 241 13.55 -9.89 0.62
CA MET A 241 12.34 -9.14 1.03
C MET A 241 11.14 -10.04 1.41
N ILE A 242 10.84 -11.13 0.68
CA ILE A 242 9.74 -12.02 1.09
C ILE A 242 10.06 -12.81 2.36
N LEU A 243 11.33 -13.15 2.59
CA LEU A 243 11.77 -13.76 3.84
C LEU A 243 11.66 -12.75 4.99
N HIS A 244 11.99 -11.48 4.76
CA HIS A 244 11.80 -10.38 5.71
C HIS A 244 10.35 -10.30 6.18
N GLU A 245 9.39 -10.21 5.24
CA GLU A 245 7.97 -10.14 5.61
C GLU A 245 7.46 -11.40 6.31
N LEU A 246 7.98 -12.58 5.92
CA LEU A 246 7.69 -13.83 6.60
C LEU A 246 8.30 -13.87 8.02
N ALA A 247 9.41 -13.18 8.28
CA ALA A 247 9.99 -13.06 9.61
C ALA A 247 9.08 -12.22 10.53
N HIS A 248 8.51 -11.11 10.06
CA HIS A 248 7.48 -10.38 10.81
C HIS A 248 6.26 -11.25 11.12
N ALA A 249 5.79 -12.02 10.14
CA ALA A 249 4.69 -12.95 10.36
C ALA A 249 5.06 -14.06 11.36
N PHE A 250 6.30 -14.54 11.36
CA PHE A 250 6.79 -15.55 12.29
C PHE A 250 6.87 -15.00 13.71
N GLU A 251 7.38 -13.78 13.88
CA GLU A 251 7.40 -13.08 15.16
C GLU A 251 5.98 -12.97 15.74
N ALA A 252 5.03 -12.50 14.94
CA ALA A 252 3.66 -12.33 15.41
C ALA A 252 2.96 -13.65 15.77
N ARG A 253 3.25 -14.74 15.05
CA ARG A 253 2.50 -16.01 15.16
C ARG A 253 3.13 -17.05 16.08
N VAL A 254 4.46 -17.09 16.14
CA VAL A 254 5.20 -18.17 16.82
C VAL A 254 5.93 -17.65 18.06
N ILE A 255 6.61 -16.51 17.94
CA ILE A 255 7.39 -15.94 19.05
C ILE A 255 6.47 -15.18 20.01
N GLY A 256 5.55 -14.39 19.46
CA GLY A 256 4.78 -13.37 20.18
C GLY A 256 5.50 -12.03 20.16
N ARG A 257 4.77 -10.97 19.78
CA ARG A 257 5.32 -9.60 19.74
C ARG A 257 5.75 -9.14 21.13
N GLY A 258 6.84 -8.38 21.19
CA GLY A 258 7.36 -7.81 22.44
C GLY A 258 8.13 -8.80 23.32
N ASP A 259 8.71 -9.86 22.74
CA ASP A 259 9.58 -10.78 23.49
C ASP A 259 10.76 -10.02 24.11
N ALA A 260 10.95 -10.19 25.42
CA ALA A 260 11.95 -9.46 26.18
C ALA A 260 13.40 -9.76 25.75
N ARG A 261 13.67 -10.95 25.20
CA ARG A 261 15.01 -11.32 24.71
C ARG A 261 15.32 -10.56 23.43
N LEU A 262 14.33 -10.40 22.54
CA LEU A 262 14.47 -9.62 21.33
C LEU A 262 14.68 -8.14 21.65
N ALA A 263 13.86 -7.58 22.53
CA ALA A 263 14.01 -6.20 23.00
C ALA A 263 15.40 -5.96 23.62
N ALA A 264 15.89 -6.87 24.46
CA ALA A 264 17.22 -6.74 25.06
C ALA A 264 18.37 -6.82 24.04
N ALA A 265 18.26 -7.66 23.02
CA ALA A 265 19.26 -7.73 21.94
C ALA A 265 19.23 -6.48 21.06
N PHE A 266 18.05 -5.99 20.72
CA PHE A 266 17.87 -4.74 19.99
C PHE A 266 18.51 -3.55 20.74
N GLU A 267 18.20 -3.38 22.02
CA GLU A 267 18.77 -2.30 22.84
C GLU A 267 20.31 -2.39 22.93
N ALA A 268 20.86 -3.61 23.00
CA ALA A 268 22.30 -3.82 22.95
C ALA A 268 22.89 -3.42 21.59
N ALA A 269 22.23 -3.77 20.49
CA ALA A 269 22.63 -3.38 19.13
C ALA A 269 22.60 -1.85 18.96
N VAL A 270 21.54 -1.17 19.40
CA VAL A 270 21.42 0.30 19.42
C VAL A 270 22.55 0.92 20.26
N THR A 271 22.77 0.44 21.48
CA THR A 271 23.78 0.97 22.40
C THR A 271 25.21 0.80 21.87
N SER A 272 25.45 -0.27 21.10
CA SER A 272 26.77 -0.53 20.53
C SER A 272 27.21 0.50 19.48
N GLY A 273 26.26 1.16 18.81
CA GLY A 273 26.50 2.01 17.65
C GLY A 273 27.03 1.27 16.41
N ALA A 274 27.17 -0.06 16.45
CA ALA A 274 27.78 -0.83 15.37
C ALA A 274 26.98 -0.74 14.06
N TYR A 275 25.67 -0.67 14.17
CA TYR A 275 24.73 -0.60 13.05
C TYR A 275 24.49 0.85 12.52
N ASP A 276 25.09 1.87 13.14
CA ASP A 276 24.84 3.29 12.79
C ASP A 276 25.37 3.67 11.40
N HIS A 277 26.39 2.96 10.93
CA HIS A 277 27.03 3.25 9.64
C HIS A 277 27.58 1.96 9.01
N VAL A 278 26.69 1.20 8.38
CA VAL A 278 27.01 -0.08 7.74
C VAL A 278 26.85 0.02 6.24
N LYS A 279 27.56 -0.85 5.52
CA LYS A 279 27.49 -0.91 4.06
C LYS A 279 26.14 -1.49 3.63
N HIS A 280 25.48 -0.85 2.67
CA HIS A 280 24.34 -1.40 1.95
C HIS A 280 24.78 -2.10 0.65
N ILE A 281 23.97 -3.00 0.11
CA ILE A 281 24.29 -3.80 -1.09
C ILE A 281 24.55 -2.94 -2.33
N THR A 282 23.95 -1.76 -2.41
CA THR A 282 24.20 -0.75 -3.46
C THR A 282 25.58 -0.08 -3.35
N GLY A 283 26.30 -0.30 -2.24
CA GLY A 283 27.69 0.10 -2.04
C GLY A 283 27.89 1.36 -1.19
N ASP A 284 26.84 2.12 -0.91
CA ASP A 284 26.83 3.24 0.02
C ASP A 284 26.80 2.76 1.48
N TYR A 285 27.02 3.69 2.41
CA TYR A 285 26.96 3.43 3.85
C TYR A 285 25.86 4.27 4.50
N ARG A 286 25.06 3.64 5.35
CA ARG A 286 23.92 4.25 6.04
C ARG A 286 23.65 3.54 7.37
N ARG A 287 22.80 4.16 8.18
CA ARG A 287 22.23 3.51 9.36
C ARG A 287 21.44 2.29 8.91
N ALA A 288 21.69 1.14 9.54
CA ALA A 288 20.99 -0.09 9.22
C ALA A 288 19.49 0.04 9.50
N TYR A 289 18.67 -0.51 8.60
CA TYR A 289 17.23 -0.54 8.79
C TYR A 289 16.81 -1.38 10.02
N ALA A 290 17.65 -2.36 10.39
CA ALA A 290 17.56 -3.12 11.63
C ALA A 290 17.51 -2.26 12.93
N LEU A 291 17.84 -0.97 12.87
CA LEU A 291 17.73 -0.06 14.04
C LEU A 291 16.41 0.72 14.12
N THR A 292 15.44 0.42 13.25
CA THR A 292 14.12 1.06 13.26
C THR A 292 13.34 0.67 14.52
N ASP A 293 13.16 -0.63 14.75
CA ASP A 293 12.53 -1.18 15.95
C ASP A 293 12.93 -2.66 16.15
N PRO A 294 12.53 -3.31 17.27
CA PRO A 294 12.86 -4.72 17.52
C PRO A 294 12.34 -5.72 16.47
N SER A 295 11.20 -5.44 15.84
CA SER A 295 10.63 -6.31 14.79
C SER A 295 11.47 -6.23 13.51
N GLU A 296 11.88 -5.03 13.11
CA GLU A 296 12.77 -4.80 11.96
C GLU A 296 14.16 -5.39 12.19
N TYR A 297 14.67 -5.25 13.42
CA TYR A 297 15.90 -5.92 13.84
C TYR A 297 15.80 -7.45 13.67
N PHE A 298 14.70 -8.07 14.07
CA PHE A 298 14.52 -9.51 13.88
C PHE A 298 14.45 -9.90 12.40
N ALA A 299 13.73 -9.13 11.59
CA ALA A 299 13.53 -9.42 10.17
C ALA A 299 14.85 -9.33 9.38
N GLU A 300 15.57 -8.23 9.50
CA GLU A 300 16.88 -7.98 8.88
C GLU A 300 17.94 -9.03 9.27
N LEU A 301 18.01 -9.37 10.56
CA LEU A 301 18.95 -10.39 11.00
C LEU A 301 18.53 -11.78 10.49
N SER A 302 17.24 -12.04 10.30
CA SER A 302 16.75 -13.29 9.70
C SER A 302 17.12 -13.38 8.22
N GLU A 303 17.11 -12.28 7.48
CA GLU A 303 17.65 -12.22 6.11
C GLU A 303 19.11 -12.63 6.07
N ALA A 304 19.96 -12.03 6.92
CA ALA A 304 21.38 -12.40 7.00
C ALA A 304 21.56 -13.87 7.42
N TYR A 305 20.72 -14.37 8.32
CA TYR A 305 20.82 -15.72 8.87
C TYR A 305 20.50 -16.82 7.83
N PHE A 306 19.49 -16.62 6.98
CA PHE A 306 19.06 -17.62 5.99
C PHE A 306 19.50 -17.33 4.56
N SER A 307 19.78 -16.07 4.22
CA SER A 307 20.01 -15.60 2.86
C SER A 307 21.06 -14.48 2.81
N THR A 308 20.88 -13.53 1.89
CA THR A 308 21.68 -12.31 1.77
C THR A 308 20.87 -11.12 2.23
N ASN A 309 21.29 -10.47 3.32
CA ASN A 309 20.74 -9.19 3.75
C ASN A 309 21.22 -8.07 2.81
N ASP A 310 20.46 -7.00 2.70
CA ASP A 310 20.83 -5.79 1.97
C ASP A 310 21.74 -4.85 2.77
N PHE A 311 21.64 -4.84 4.11
CA PHE A 311 22.59 -4.18 5.00
C PHE A 311 23.63 -5.16 5.58
N TYR A 312 24.87 -4.70 5.75
CA TYR A 312 25.85 -5.47 6.51
C TYR A 312 25.39 -5.61 7.97
N PRO A 313 25.43 -6.81 8.58
CA PRO A 313 26.03 -8.05 8.07
C PRO A 313 25.21 -8.74 6.98
N PHE A 314 25.84 -9.09 5.85
CA PHE A 314 25.14 -9.60 4.67
C PHE A 314 24.79 -11.09 4.73
N ASN A 315 25.43 -11.86 5.61
CA ASN A 315 25.22 -13.31 5.67
C ASN A 315 25.46 -13.86 7.08
N ARG A 316 25.11 -15.14 7.28
CA ARG A 316 25.09 -15.80 8.58
C ARG A 316 26.43 -15.77 9.31
N ALA A 317 27.53 -15.94 8.58
CA ALA A 317 28.86 -15.93 9.18
C ALA A 317 29.26 -14.52 9.64
N GLN A 318 28.94 -13.50 8.84
CA GLN A 318 29.13 -12.11 9.20
C GLN A 318 28.26 -11.72 10.39
N LEU A 319 26.97 -12.10 10.38
CA LEU A 319 26.05 -11.84 11.49
C LEU A 319 26.59 -12.41 12.80
N LYS A 320 27.02 -13.67 12.79
CA LYS A 320 27.58 -14.32 13.99
C LYS A 320 28.82 -13.61 14.56
N ALA A 321 29.63 -13.02 13.69
CA ALA A 321 30.85 -12.31 14.10
C ALA A 321 30.57 -10.86 14.52
N PHE A 322 29.66 -10.19 13.82
CA PHE A 322 29.32 -8.77 14.00
C PHE A 322 28.41 -8.55 15.19
N ASP A 323 27.35 -9.36 15.30
CA ASP A 323 26.37 -9.31 16.36
C ASP A 323 26.08 -10.72 16.90
N PRO A 324 26.96 -11.26 17.75
CA PRO A 324 26.80 -12.60 18.31
C PRO A 324 25.56 -12.73 19.21
N GLN A 325 25.09 -11.63 19.82
CA GLN A 325 23.90 -11.64 20.67
C GLN A 325 22.63 -11.71 19.82
N GLY A 326 22.50 -10.86 18.80
CA GLY A 326 21.43 -10.91 17.80
C GLY A 326 21.38 -12.26 17.09
N PHE A 327 22.54 -12.78 16.68
CA PHE A 327 22.64 -14.13 16.11
C PHE A 327 22.04 -15.20 17.03
N ALA A 328 22.36 -15.17 18.33
CA ALA A 328 21.89 -16.16 19.28
C ALA A 328 20.36 -16.09 19.49
N VAL A 329 19.78 -14.88 19.49
CA VAL A 329 18.33 -14.69 19.59
C VAL A 329 17.63 -15.24 18.35
N VAL A 330 18.11 -14.90 17.16
CA VAL A 330 17.54 -15.38 15.89
C VAL A 330 17.64 -16.90 15.77
N ASP A 331 18.81 -17.48 16.08
CA ASP A 331 19.01 -18.94 16.09
C ASP A 331 18.04 -19.64 17.06
N ALA A 332 17.87 -19.10 18.27
CA ALA A 332 16.96 -19.68 19.25
C ALA A 332 15.48 -19.57 18.86
N PHE A 333 15.08 -18.50 18.17
CA PHE A 333 13.71 -18.31 17.72
C PHE A 333 13.33 -19.26 16.59
N TRP A 334 14.13 -19.33 15.54
CA TRP A 334 13.84 -20.22 14.41
C TRP A 334 13.91 -21.71 14.78
N LYS A 335 14.73 -22.08 15.79
CA LYS A 335 14.78 -23.43 16.35
C LYS A 335 13.53 -23.89 17.10
N GLN A 336 12.65 -22.98 17.50
CA GLN A 336 11.36 -23.38 18.10
C GLN A 336 10.45 -24.09 17.09
N ALA A 337 10.75 -23.96 15.80
CA ALA A 337 9.97 -24.50 14.70
C ALA A 337 10.80 -25.44 13.79
N GLU A 338 11.88 -26.03 14.33
CA GLU A 338 12.60 -27.16 13.72
C GLU A 338 11.82 -28.48 13.85
#